data_AF-A0A0C5CAJ3-F1
#
_entry.id   AF-A0A0C5CAJ3-F1
#
_cell.length_a   1.000
_cell.length_b   1.000
_cell.length_c   1.000
_cell.angle_alpha   90.00
_cell.angle_beta   90.00
_cell.angle_gamma   90.00
#
_symmetry.space_group_name_H-M   'P 1'
#
loop_
_entity.id
_entity.type
_entity.pdbx_description
1 polymer ?
#
loop_
_entity_poly.entity_id
_entity_poly.type
_entity_poly.pdbx_seq_one_letter_code
_entity_poly.pdbx_strand_id
1 'polypeptide(L)' 'MSLVFRYTCPVLGCKHNTRPVYADSSQIKNHLKYDHDYREKQETAFRLSLTASPNERRSPMWFVDALAEFSKISSKRGI' A
#
# COMPACT_ATOMS: atom_id res chain seq x y z
N MET A 1 26.78 1.19 -4.52
CA MET A 1 25.92 0.91 -3.35
C MET A 1 24.47 0.96 -3.80
N SER A 2 23.72 -0.12 -3.64
CA SER A 2 22.33 -0.19 -4.12
C SER A 2 21.36 0.21 -3.01
N LEU A 3 20.44 1.14 -3.30
CA LEU A 3 19.29 1.41 -2.44
C LEU A 3 18.41 0.17 -2.41
N VAL A 4 18.22 -0.41 -1.22
CA VAL A 4 17.26 -1.51 -1.03
C VAL A 4 15.95 -0.88 -0.57
N PHE A 5 14.94 -0.90 -1.44
CA PHE A 5 13.60 -0.50 -1.08
C PHE A 5 12.89 -1.67 -0.41
N ARG A 6 12.20 -1.39 0.69
CA ARG A 6 11.27 -2.32 1.33
C ARG A 6 9.87 -1.74 1.25
N TYR A 7 8.89 -2.61 1.15
CA TYR A 7 7.49 -2.25 1.07
C TYR A 7 6.76 -2.83 2.27
N THR A 8 5.65 -2.21 2.65
CA THR A 8 4.85 -2.66 3.78
C THR A 8 3.37 -2.72 3.41
N CYS A 9 2.54 -3.53 4.05
CA CYS A 9 1.10 -3.48 3.72
C CYS A 9 0.42 -2.36 4.53
N PRO A 10 -0.09 -1.28 3.90
CA PRO A 10 -0.76 -0.20 4.62
C PRO A 10 -2.26 -0.47 4.88
N VAL A 11 -2.81 -1.59 4.38
CA VAL A 11 -4.24 -1.94 4.46
C VAL A 11 -4.50 -2.90 5.62
N LEU A 12 -5.51 -2.59 6.45
CA LEU A 12 -5.99 -3.47 7.52
C LEU A 12 -7.48 -3.23 7.76
N GLY A 13 -8.37 -4.08 7.23
CA GLY A 13 -9.79 -4.06 7.60
C GLY A 13 -10.47 -2.70 7.39
N CYS A 14 -10.36 -2.13 6.19
CA CYS A 14 -10.83 -0.77 5.84
C CYS A 14 -10.14 0.39 6.61
N LYS A 15 -9.00 0.13 7.26
CA LYS A 15 -8.21 1.12 8.00
C LYS A 15 -6.74 1.06 7.60
N HIS A 16 -5.98 2.06 8.05
CA HIS A 16 -4.52 2.02 7.94
C HIS A 16 -3.93 0.97 8.89
N ASN A 17 -3.04 0.14 8.37
CA ASN A 17 -2.30 -0.86 9.13
C ASN A 17 -1.12 -0.25 9.89
N THR A 18 -1.14 -0.31 11.22
CA THR A 18 -0.05 0.17 12.08
C THR A 18 1.03 -0.89 12.35
N ARG A 19 0.80 -2.16 11.97
CA ARG A 19 1.76 -3.27 12.11
C ARG A 19 1.98 -3.92 10.75
N PRO A 20 2.66 -3.23 9.83
CA PRO A 20 2.65 -3.66 8.46
C PRO A 20 3.69 -4.77 8.23
N VAL A 21 3.40 -5.70 7.32
CA VAL A 21 4.30 -6.81 6.96
C VAL A 21 5.33 -6.31 5.94
N TYR A 22 6.61 -6.60 6.14
CA TYR A 22 7.70 -6.18 5.24
C TYR A 22 7.91 -7.16 4.09
N ALA A 23 7.94 -6.68 2.85
CA ALA A 23 8.16 -7.48 1.65
C ALA A 23 8.84 -6.67 0.52
N ASP A 24 9.11 -7.31 -0.62
CA ASP A 24 9.49 -6.61 -1.85
C ASP A 24 8.28 -6.02 -2.61
N SER A 25 8.55 -5.27 -3.68
CA SER A 25 7.51 -4.58 -4.46
C SER A 25 6.50 -5.54 -5.09
N SER A 26 6.97 -6.66 -5.65
CA SER A 26 6.10 -7.64 -6.31
C SER A 26 5.24 -8.38 -5.31
N GLN A 27 5.82 -8.76 -4.17
CA GLN A 27 5.11 -9.39 -3.06
C GLN A 27 4.02 -8.48 -2.51
N ILE A 28 4.30 -7.19 -2.27
CA ILE A 28 3.29 -6.28 -1.72
C ILE A 28 2.16 -6.00 -2.70
N LYS A 29 2.46 -5.86 -4.00
CA LYS A 29 1.43 -5.66 -5.02
C LYS A 29 0.51 -6.88 -5.12
N ASN A 30 1.07 -8.09 -5.07
CA ASN A 30 0.28 -9.32 -5.09
C ASN A 30 -0.57 -9.45 -3.82
N HIS A 31 -0.01 -9.20 -2.64
CA HIS A 31 -0.74 -9.18 -1.37
C HIS A 31 -1.91 -8.19 -1.41
N LEU A 32 -1.66 -6.94 -1.82
CA LEU A 32 -2.72 -5.94 -2.00
C LEU A 32 -3.78 -6.42 -2.99
N LYS A 33 -3.38 -7.01 -4.11
CA LYS A 33 -4.30 -7.46 -5.16
C LYS A 33 -5.23 -8.57 -4.69
N TYR A 34 -4.70 -9.59 -4.01
CA TYR A 34 -5.42 -10.84 -3.74
C TYR A 34 -5.95 -10.96 -2.30
N ASP A 35 -5.29 -10.34 -1.32
CA ASP A 35 -5.62 -10.53 0.10
C ASP A 35 -6.54 -9.42 0.64
N HIS A 36 -6.77 -8.37 -0.14
CA HIS A 36 -7.66 -7.27 0.21
C HIS A 36 -8.76 -7.13 -0.84
N ASP A 37 -9.96 -6.75 -0.43
CA ASP A 37 -11.05 -6.46 -1.37
C ASP A 37 -10.91 -5.05 -1.98
N TYR A 38 -11.86 -4.65 -2.83
CA TYR A 38 -11.85 -3.32 -3.44
C TYR A 38 -12.17 -2.21 -2.42
N ARG A 39 -13.08 -2.46 -1.49
CA ARG A 39 -13.56 -1.48 -0.53
C ARG A 39 -12.46 -1.13 0.47
N GLU A 40 -11.74 -2.13 0.97
CA GLU A 40 -10.61 -1.95 1.89
C GLU A 40 -9.52 -1.09 1.28
N LYS A 41 -9.18 -1.34 0.01
CA LYS A 41 -8.21 -0.53 -0.73
C LYS A 41 -8.69 0.91 -0.86
N GLN A 42 -9.95 1.11 -1.25
CA GLN A 42 -10.53 2.42 -1.46
C GLN A 42 -10.61 3.24 -0.17
N GLU A 43 -11.12 2.65 0.93
CA GLU A 43 -11.20 3.32 2.22
C GLU A 43 -9.81 3.65 2.78
N THR A 44 -8.84 2.73 2.64
CA THR A 44 -7.47 2.97 3.08
C THR A 44 -6.82 4.08 2.25
N ALA A 45 -6.98 4.08 0.93
CA ALA A 45 -6.46 5.12 0.06
C ALA A 45 -7.04 6.50 0.40
N PHE A 46 -8.34 6.59 0.71
CA PHE A 46 -8.95 7.83 1.17
C PHE A 46 -8.37 8.30 2.50
N ARG A 47 -8.23 7.40 3.49
CA ARG A 47 -7.62 7.73 4.80
C ARG A 47 -6.18 8.21 4.70
N LEU A 48 -5.44 7.69 3.73
CA LEU A 48 -4.06 8.09 3.44
C LEU A 48 -3.98 9.31 2.50
N SER A 49 -5.12 9.94 2.20
CA SER A 49 -5.22 11.11 1.32
C SER A 49 -4.68 10.87 -0.10
N LEU A 50 -4.72 9.62 -0.57
CA LEU A 50 -4.38 9.25 -1.95
C LEU A 50 -5.54 9.52 -2.93
N THR A 51 -6.78 9.55 -2.43
CA THR A 51 -7.98 9.96 -3.17
C THR A 51 -8.66 11.13 -2.49
N ALA A 52 -9.37 11.96 -3.25
CA ALA A 52 -10.08 13.13 -2.73
C ALA A 52 -11.40 12.76 -2.03
N SER A 53 -11.96 11.59 -2.37
CA SER A 53 -13.24 11.12 -1.87
C SER A 53 -13.21 9.61 -1.59
N PRO A 54 -13.95 9.12 -0.57
CA PRO A 54 -14.07 7.69 -0.31
C PRO A 54 -14.79 6.93 -1.43
N ASN A 55 -15.51 7.63 -2.30
CA ASN A 55 -16.25 7.04 -3.43
C ASN A 55 -15.61 7.36 -4.78
N GLU A 56 -14.38 7.87 -4.80
CA GLU A 56 -13.68 8.15 -6.05
C GLU A 56 -13.51 6.85 -6.86
N ARG A 57 -14.01 6.86 -8.10
CA ARG A 57 -13.97 5.69 -8.98
C ARG A 57 -12.58 5.53 -9.56
N ARG A 58 -11.84 4.51 -9.10
CA ARG A 58 -10.54 4.10 -9.62
C ARG A 58 -10.56 2.61 -9.91
N SER A 59 -9.65 2.15 -10.77
CA SER A 59 -9.52 0.70 -11.01
C SER A 59 -8.92 0.01 -9.78
N PRO A 60 -9.22 -1.27 -9.53
CA PRO A 60 -8.56 -2.03 -8.46
C PRO A 60 -7.02 -1.99 -8.56
N MET A 61 -6.49 -2.01 -9.79
CA MET A 61 -5.06 -1.95 -10.05
C MET A 61 -4.46 -0.59 -9.67
N TRP A 62 -5.18 0.51 -9.94
CA TRP A 62 -4.74 1.83 -9.53
C TRP A 62 -4.53 1.90 -8.01
N PHE A 63 -5.45 1.33 -7.22
CA PHE A 63 -5.29 1.30 -5.76
C PHE A 63 -4.11 0.44 -5.33
N VAL A 64 -3.89 -0.71 -5.97
CA VAL A 64 -2.74 -1.58 -5.70
C VAL A 64 -1.44 -0.81 -5.90
N ASP A 65 -1.30 -0.11 -7.03
CA ASP A 65 -0.09 0.65 -7.33
C ASP A 65 0.08 1.85 -6.39
N ALA A 66 -0.99 2.62 -6.13
CA ALA A 66 -0.92 3.79 -5.24
C ALA A 66 -0.58 3.40 -3.80
N LEU A 67 -1.22 2.35 -3.26
CA LEU A 67 -0.95 1.87 -1.91
C LEU A 67 0.43 1.22 -1.80
N ALA A 68 0.88 0.48 -2.82
CA ALA A 68 2.23 -0.06 -2.86
C ALA A 68 3.28 1.06 -2.87
N GLU A 69 3.13 2.08 -3.70
CA GLU A 69 4.08 3.21 -3.73
C GLU A 69 4.08 4.00 -2.43
N PHE A 70 2.91 4.25 -1.82
CA PHE A 70 2.84 4.89 -0.51
C PHE A 70 3.56 4.07 0.57
N SER A 71 3.50 2.74 0.47
CA SER A 71 4.12 1.84 1.43
C SER A 71 5.64 1.71 1.32
N LYS A 72 6.25 2.37 0.34
CA LYS A 72 7.68 2.30 0.07
C LYS A 72 8.47 2.95 1.20
N ILE A 73 9.23 2.15 1.92
CA ILE A 73 10.17 2.60 2.95
C ILE A 73 11.57 2.60 2.36
N SER A 74 12.19 3.78 2.35
CA SER A 74 13.61 3.91 2.04
C SER A 74 14.42 3.54 3.28
N SER A 75 14.99 2.34 3.30
CA SER A 75 15.92 1.94 4.34
C SER A 75 17.32 2.38 3.94
N LYS A 76 17.80 3.50 4.50
CA LYS A 76 19.24 3.77 4.51
C LYS A 76 19.85 2.75 5.48
N ARG A 77 20.76 1.88 5.00
CA ARG A 77 21.66 1.15 5.91
C ARG A 77 22.46 2.21 6.66
N GLY A 78 22.11 2.44 7.92
CA GLY A 78 22.95 3.16 8.86
C GLY A 78 24.10 2.23 9.26
N ILE A 79 25.32 2.72 8.99
CA ILE A 79 26.63 2.41 9.58
C ILE A 79 26.81 0.99 10.13
#